data_AF-A0A392QAI9-F1
#
_entry.id   AF-A0A392QAI9-F1
#
_cell.length_a   1.000
_cell.length_b   1.000
_cell.length_c   1.000
_cell.angle_alpha   90.00
_cell.angle_beta   90.00
_cell.angle_gamma   90.00
#
_symmetry.space_group_name_H-M   'P 1'
#
loop_
_entity.id
_entity.type
_entity.pdbx_description
1 polymer ?
#
loop_
_entity_poly.entity_id
_entity_poly.type
_entity_poly.pdbx_seq_one_letter_code
_entity_poly.pdbx_strand_id
1 'polypeptide(L)' 'YIRIRVMLDMKRSLKKTKRLKKPEGGTQEVIFKYERLWMFCYYCGLLGHTDETCDMLYSMELDDGNQKMGTGGEGGDKEA' A
#
# COMPACT_ATOMS: atom_id res chain seq x y z
N TYR A 1 4.52 -9.45 -25.02
CA TYR A 1 4.76 -8.92 -23.67
C TYR A 1 4.58 -7.41 -23.71
N ILE A 2 3.78 -6.84 -22.80
CA ILE A 2 3.46 -5.41 -22.77
C ILE A 2 4.25 -4.78 -21.62
N ARG A 3 4.89 -3.63 -21.87
CA ARG A 3 5.56 -2.82 -20.84
C ARG A 3 4.90 -1.45 -20.78
N ILE A 4 4.47 -1.05 -19.59
CA ILE A 4 3.81 0.24 -19.37
C ILE A 4 4.57 0.97 -18.27
N ARG A 5 4.88 2.24 -18.49
CA ARG A 5 5.40 3.13 -17.45
C ARG A 5 4.21 3.86 -16.83
N VAL A 6 4.11 3.84 -15.51
CA VAL A 6 3.04 4.49 -14.76
C VAL A 6 3.65 5.30 -13.62
N MET A 7 2.98 6.38 -13.24
CA MET A 7 3.30 7.07 -11.99
C MET A 7 2.58 6.36 -10.84
N LEU A 8 3.30 6.06 -9.76
CA LEU A 8 2.76 5.46 -8.55
C LEU A 8 2.88 6.47 -7.40
N ASP A 9 1.79 6.62 -6.64
CA ASP A 9 1.81 7.38 -5.40
C ASP A 9 2.47 6.54 -4.30
N MET A 10 3.66 6.95 -3.87
CA MET A 10 4.45 6.23 -2.86
C MET A 10 3.90 6.40 -1.43
N LYS A 11 3.03 7.38 -1.19
CA LYS A 11 2.37 7.58 0.11
C LYS A 11 1.25 6.57 0.35
N ARG A 12 0.91 5.76 -0.66
CA ARG A 12 -0.12 4.73 -0.58
C ARG A 12 0.52 3.36 -0.71
N SER A 13 -0.03 2.40 0.01
CA SER A 13 0.44 1.03 -0.06
C SER A 13 0.24 0.43 -1.46
N LEU A 14 1.16 -0.45 -1.84
CA LEU A 14 1.09 -1.13 -3.13
C LEU A 14 -0.13 -2.06 -3.16
N LYS A 15 -0.92 -1.96 -4.24
CA LYS A 15 -2.14 -2.76 -4.39
C LYS A 15 -1.77 -4.20 -4.67
N LYS A 16 -2.31 -5.14 -3.88
CA LYS A 16 -2.08 -6.58 -4.09
C LYS A 16 -2.95 -7.15 -5.20
N THR A 17 -4.19 -6.66 -5.31
CA THR A 17 -5.10 -7.06 -6.38
C THR A 17 -5.85 -5.87 -6.98
N LYS A 18 -6.35 -6.05 -8.20
CA LYS A 18 -7.27 -5.11 -8.85
C LYS A 18 -8.37 -5.90 -9.53
N ARG A 19 -9.60 -5.51 -9.23
CA ARG A 19 -10.78 -5.96 -9.95
C ARG A 19 -10.96 -5.09 -11.21
N LEU A 20 -10.88 -5.73 -12.37
CA LEU A 20 -11.07 -5.14 -13.69
C LEU A 20 -12.42 -5.57 -14.24
N LYS A 21 -13.22 -4.62 -14.74
CA LYS A 21 -14.47 -4.93 -15.45
C LYS A 21 -14.14 -5.33 -16.89
N LYS A 22 -14.66 -6.46 -17.35
CA LYS A 22 -14.53 -6.87 -18.75
C LYS A 22 -15.57 -6.12 -19.59
N PRO A 23 -15.25 -5.77 -20.85
CA PRO A 23 -16.20 -5.11 -21.74
C PRO A 23 -17.44 -5.97 -22.02
N GLU A 24 -17.29 -7.30 -22.03
CA GLU A 24 -18.36 -8.28 -22.25
C GLU A 24 -19.22 -8.56 -20.99
N GLY A 25 -18.98 -7.83 -19.90
CA GLY A 25 -19.59 -8.09 -18.60
C GLY A 25 -18.74 -9.02 -17.72
N GLY A 26 -18.96 -8.91 -16.41
CA GLY A 26 -18.18 -9.63 -15.40
C GLY A 26 -16.95 -8.88 -14.91
N THR A 27 -16.34 -9.43 -13.85
CA THR A 27 -15.15 -8.85 -13.20
C THR A 27 -14.02 -9.88 -13.17
N GLN A 28 -12.84 -9.48 -13.60
CA GLN A 28 -11.61 -10.24 -13.44
C GLN A 28 -10.83 -9.68 -12.25
N GLU A 29 -10.40 -10.52 -11.33
CA GLU A 29 -9.36 -10.12 -10.37
C GLU A 29 -7.98 -10.38 -10.97
N VAL A 30 -7.12 -9.36 -10.88
CA VAL A 30 -5.71 -9.41 -11.27
C VAL A 30 -4.88 -9.29 -10.02
N ILE A 31 -3.95 -10.22 -9.83
CA ILE A 31 -3.00 -10.23 -8.73
C ILE A 31 -1.72 -9.55 -9.21
N PHE A 32 -1.24 -8.56 -8.47
CA PHE A 32 0.03 -7.91 -8.74
C PHE A 32 1.16 -8.66 -8.04
N LYS A 33 2.16 -9.05 -8.83
CA LYS A 33 3.46 -9.51 -8.33
C LYS A 33 4.45 -8.38 -8.59
N TYR A 34 5.03 -7.88 -7.51
CA TYR A 34 6.07 -6.86 -7.58
C TYR A 34 7.43 -7.53 -7.45
N GLU A 35 8.35 -7.18 -8.34
CA GLU A 35 9.72 -7.67 -8.33
C GLU A 35 10.67 -6.47 -8.19
N ARG A 36 11.74 -6.65 -7.41
CA ARG A 36 12.82 -5.65 -7.25
C ARG A 36 12.34 -4.26 -6.79
N LEU A 37 11.43 -4.22 -5.81
CA LEU A 37 11.04 -2.97 -5.16
C LEU A 37 12.22 -2.44 -4.31
N TRP A 38 12.66 -1.21 -4.59
CA TRP A 38 13.70 -0.57 -3.80
C TRP A 38 13.09 0.15 -2.60
N MET A 39 13.64 -0.05 -1.40
CA MET A 39 13.20 0.58 -0.14
C MET A 39 11.70 0.40 0.12
N PHE A 40 11.28 -0.86 0.26
CA PHE A 40 9.94 -1.22 0.68
C PHE A 40 9.92 -1.56 2.17
N CYS A 41 8.96 -1.00 2.89
CA CYS A 41 8.72 -1.30 4.30
C CYS A 41 7.64 -2.39 4.42
N TYR A 42 8.01 -3.55 4.97
CA TYR A 42 7.10 -4.64 5.29
C TYR A 42 6.20 -4.33 6.50
N TYR A 43 6.60 -3.41 7.37
CA TYR A 43 5.78 -2.98 8.51
C TYR A 43 4.57 -2.13 8.06
N CYS A 44 4.80 -1.03 7.33
CA CYS A 44 3.73 -0.11 6.92
C CYS A 44 3.23 -0.31 5.48
N GLY A 45 3.96 -1.06 4.64
CA GLY A 45 3.58 -1.36 3.25
C GLY A 45 3.83 -0.23 2.25
N LEU A 46 4.63 0.78 2.59
CA LEU A 46 4.97 1.93 1.74
C LEU A 46 6.36 1.80 1.09
N LEU A 47 6.57 2.59 0.03
CA LEU A 47 7.87 2.73 -0.63
C LEU A 47 8.54 4.03 -0.18
N GLY A 48 9.87 4.00 -0.08
CA GLY A 48 10.71 5.15 0.25
C GLY A 48 11.50 5.02 1.55
N HIS A 49 11.24 3.98 2.34
CA HIS A 49 11.99 3.64 3.55
C HIS A 49 11.99 2.12 3.77
N THR A 50 12.89 1.64 4.62
CA THR A 50 12.95 0.24 5.07
C THR A 50 12.30 0.10 6.45
N ASP A 51 12.07 -1.12 6.91
CA ASP A 51 11.51 -1.35 8.25
C ASP A 51 12.33 -0.67 9.35
N GLU A 52 13.66 -0.67 9.21
CA GLU A 52 14.60 -0.03 10.14
C GLU A 52 14.46 1.50 10.20
N THR A 53 13.81 2.11 9.22
CA THR A 53 13.66 3.58 9.11
C THR A 53 12.19 3.99 9.09
N CYS A 54 11.29 3.11 9.54
CA CYS A 54 9.87 3.38 9.56
C CYS A 54 9.49 4.23 10.78
N ASP A 55 9.06 5.47 10.53
CA ASP A 55 8.58 6.36 11.60
C ASP A 55 7.40 5.79 12.38
N MET A 56 6.56 4.94 11.75
CA MET A 56 5.45 4.28 12.47
C MET A 56 5.95 3.29 13.52
N LEU A 57 7.07 2.61 13.27
CA LEU A 57 7.69 1.70 14.25
C LEU A 57 8.23 2.46 15.47
N TYR A 58 8.77 3.66 15.26
CA TYR A 58 9.33 4.49 16.33
C TYR A 58 8.31 5.39 17.03
N SER A 59 7.11 5.58 16.45
CA SER A 59 6.04 6.40 17.04
C SER A 59 5.24 5.72 18.16
N MET A 60 5.50 4.44 18.45
CA MET A 60 4.83 3.69 19.50
C MET A 60 5.81 3.36 20.64
N GLU A 61 5.97 4.28 21.58
CA GLU A 61 6.31 3.86 22.95
C GLU A 61 5.03 3.28 23.56
N LEU A 62 5.07 1.98 23.91
CA LEU A 62 4.02 1.12 24.51
C LEU A 62 3.20 0.29 23.50
N ASP A 63 3.66 -0.95 23.34
CA ASP A 63 3.12 -2.01 22.49
C ASP A 63 2.04 -2.81 23.25
N ASP A 64 0.75 -2.57 22.97
CA ASP A 64 -0.37 -3.37 23.50
C ASP A 64 -0.68 -4.62 22.65
N GLY A 65 0.27 -5.10 21.84
CA GLY A 65 0.19 -6.41 21.17
C GLY A 65 -0.96 -6.58 20.17
N ASN A 66 -1.65 -5.50 19.79
CA ASN A 66 -2.76 -5.54 18.85
C ASN A 66 -2.35 -4.89 17.52
N GLN A 67 -1.55 -5.61 16.73
CA GLN A 67 -1.19 -5.24 15.36
C GLN A 67 -2.42 -5.33 14.44
N LYS A 68 -3.22 -4.27 14.44
CA LYS A 68 -4.25 -4.02 13.43
C LYS A 68 -3.54 -3.66 12.12
N MET A 69 -3.52 -4.63 11.20
CA MET A 69 -3.13 -4.45 9.81
C MET A 69 -3.91 -3.24 9.26
N GLY A 70 -3.20 -2.13 9.01
CA GLY A 70 -3.79 -0.82 8.81
C GLY A 70 -4.93 -0.82 7.79
N THR A 71 -6.15 -0.68 8.29
CA THR A 71 -7.30 -0.28 7.47
C THR A 71 -7.03 1.15 7.02
N GLY A 72 -7.06 1.39 5.71
CA GLY A 72 -6.93 2.73 5.14
C GLY A 72 -7.95 3.67 5.77
N GLY A 73 -7.47 4.65 6.51
CA GLY A 73 -8.28 5.78 6.96
C GLY A 73 -8.49 6.74 5.79
N GLU A 74 -9.72 6.80 5.31
CA GLU A 74 -10.23 7.85 4.44
C GLU A 74 -10.04 9.22 5.08
N GLY A 75 -9.76 10.23 4.25
CA GLY A 75 -9.77 11.61 4.66
C GLY A 75 -11.16 12.02 5.15
N GLY A 76 -11.18 12.83 6.21
CA GLY A 76 -12.34 13.59 6.65
C GLY A 76 -11.92 15.02 6.87
N ASP A 77 -12.48 15.90 6.05
CA ASP A 77 -12.41 17.35 6.17
C ASP A 77 -13.01 17.85 7.51
N LYS A 78 -12.51 19.00 7.98
CA LYS A 78 -13.00 19.99 8.98
C LYS A 78 -11.73 20.57 9.64
N GLU A 79 -11.42 21.86 9.70
CA GLU A 79 -12.12 23.15 9.79
C GLU A 79 -11.00 24.19 9.48
N ALA A 80 -11.16 25.41 8.97
CA ALA A 80 -12.24 26.39 8.90
C ALA A 80 -11.96 27.35 7.73
#